data_AF-A0A7S4AW65-F1
#
_entry.id   AF-A0A7S4AW65-F1
#
_cell.length_a   1.000
_cell.length_b   1.000
_cell.length_c   1.000
_cell.angle_alpha   90.00
_cell.angle_beta   90.00
_cell.angle_gamma   90.00
#
_symmetry.space_group_name_H-M   'P 1'
#
loop_
_entity.id
_entity.type
_entity.pdbx_description
1 polymer ?
#
loop_
_entity_poly.entity_id
_entity_poly.type
_entity_poly.pdbx_seq_one_letter_code
_entity_poly.pdbx_strand_id
1 'polypeptide(L)'
;TTTTTTTTTTNKSTATRGHHRKHNSGSPPISVSTSESASKSLPADRASTGKKNQRPFRPRPPPVPTFVNLTHFFSHIPKTGAEYATRTLLHLQMSTIPLPNDLTLQRIKRIQSRYDVKQKQTQMQKNNSSAPSSYFLQNSTDHDDTNPDSEAYAPPLICNSGTNPLKFLPRYFFFLRRNQIKLRCVFWTSEIEYPLNTNIAPMLEKVYTMVREPISHVVSQYFHCTESIDHARTKDPDTGELLNRHSRMPSLDAWLESYAELAKTVRFGKLLPSELLWHPKIIELRQRFKCYCPVDSESAFVRFPPMKSVGTDTGTNSKDGMIDLPEHYTYPYYKFKFDAKNNQEQDENDRDEATQRLDRELFDDLKRRFRVIGDMAQMTKTICAIFIDFAEGKHIPTACDCTHNPDNIDINNSIKIYSEDTSTVEIRNLYSDPNYRGNGGRLYSRTFTLGYDRERDSHGVKHHGSSFASKNLTSHQKNLIQTVIRKRDAVLYNVSRAVFDEQVREMEADYGIKLCDRWNRKTN
;
A
#
# COMPACT_ATOMS: atom_id res chain seq x y z
N THR A 1 21.83 39.23 44.05
CA THR A 1 22.43 40.47 43.52
C THR A 1 21.90 40.70 42.12
N THR A 2 21.46 41.91 41.82
CA THR A 2 20.57 42.21 40.70
C THR A 2 21.33 42.84 39.54
N THR A 3 21.14 42.37 38.31
CA THR A 3 21.31 43.25 37.15
C THR A 3 20.39 42.87 35.98
N THR A 4 19.42 43.74 35.75
CA THR A 4 18.60 43.81 34.53
C THR A 4 19.32 44.71 33.52
N THR A 5 19.25 44.41 32.23
CA THR A 5 19.52 45.44 31.20
C THR A 5 18.62 45.25 29.98
N THR A 6 17.98 46.34 29.56
CA THR A 6 16.96 46.39 28.51
C THR A 6 17.25 47.56 27.58
N THR A 7 17.10 47.39 26.26
CA THR A 7 16.98 48.49 25.24
C THR A 7 18.21 49.43 25.08
N THR A 8 18.45 50.18 24.00
CA THR A 8 17.60 50.58 22.84
C THR A 8 18.44 50.87 21.56
N THR A 9 17.75 51.01 20.43
CA THR A 9 18.16 51.40 19.06
C THR A 9 19.02 52.66 18.86
N THR A 10 19.71 52.76 17.70
CA THR A 10 19.72 53.98 16.84
C THR A 10 20.12 53.70 15.37
N ASN A 11 19.73 54.61 14.45
CA ASN A 11 19.73 54.47 12.98
C ASN A 11 20.86 55.24 12.25
N LYS A 12 21.09 54.89 10.96
CA LYS A 12 21.30 55.79 9.79
C LYS A 12 21.36 54.94 8.49
N SER A 13 20.39 55.02 7.55
CA SER A 13 20.30 55.93 6.36
C SER A 13 21.48 55.76 5.38
N THR A 14 21.36 55.50 4.06
CA THR A 14 20.61 56.17 2.95
C THR A 14 20.63 55.29 1.65
N ALA A 15 19.95 55.51 0.51
CA ALA A 15 18.95 56.50 0.03
C ALA A 15 18.17 56.02 -1.24
N THR A 16 16.92 56.52 -1.39
CA THR A 16 16.14 56.90 -2.60
C THR A 16 16.28 56.22 -3.98
N ARG A 17 15.17 55.66 -4.49
CA ARG A 17 14.30 56.19 -5.59
C ARG A 17 13.19 55.13 -5.86
N GLY A 18 11.91 55.43 -6.12
CA GLY A 18 11.21 56.72 -6.18
C GLY A 18 10.32 56.82 -7.43
N HIS A 19 9.02 56.47 -7.34
CA HIS A 19 7.98 57.04 -8.20
C HIS A 19 6.58 56.95 -7.57
N HIS A 20 5.86 58.07 -7.57
CA HIS A 20 4.49 58.20 -7.12
C HIS A 20 3.46 57.74 -8.16
N ARG A 21 2.35 57.17 -7.69
CA ARG A 21 1.02 57.72 -8.03
C ARG A 21 0.09 57.64 -6.81
N LYS A 22 -1.03 58.39 -6.86
CA LYS A 22 -1.65 59.06 -5.70
C LYS A 22 -3.16 58.81 -5.66
N HIS A 23 -3.72 58.66 -4.45
CA HIS A 23 -5.14 58.89 -4.07
C HIS A 23 -6.22 57.98 -4.74
N ASN A 24 -7.40 57.72 -4.15
CA ASN A 24 -8.02 58.21 -2.91
C ASN A 24 -9.05 57.17 -2.37
N SER A 25 -9.09 56.92 -1.05
CA SER A 25 -10.16 57.33 -0.09
C SER A 25 -11.45 56.48 -0.04
N GLY A 26 -11.88 56.07 1.16
CA GLY A 26 -13.26 55.66 1.43
C GLY A 26 -13.42 54.42 2.32
N SER A 27 -13.94 54.62 3.52
CA SER A 27 -14.53 53.60 4.43
C SER A 27 -15.90 54.15 4.88
N PRO A 28 -16.74 53.43 5.65
CA PRO A 28 -17.20 52.03 5.63
C PRO A 28 -18.77 52.00 5.54
N PRO A 29 -19.58 51.29 6.36
CA PRO A 29 -19.84 49.83 6.54
C PRO A 29 -21.33 49.43 6.21
N ILE A 30 -21.78 48.22 6.66
CA ILE A 30 -23.22 47.78 6.81
C ILE A 30 -23.91 47.39 5.46
N SER A 31 -24.88 46.47 5.29
CA SER A 31 -25.82 45.68 6.15
C SER A 31 -26.18 44.29 5.55
N VAL A 32 -26.82 43.45 6.39
CA VAL A 32 -27.64 42.27 6.02
C VAL A 32 -28.90 42.66 5.24
N SER A 33 -29.34 41.83 4.27
CA SER A 33 -30.76 41.71 3.89
C SER A 33 -31.11 40.34 3.26
N THR A 34 -32.38 39.95 3.44
CA THR A 34 -32.99 38.66 3.07
C THR A 34 -33.94 38.77 1.86
N SER A 35 -34.00 37.73 1.01
CA SER A 35 -35.17 37.34 0.19
C SER A 35 -34.91 35.95 -0.42
N GLU A 36 -35.71 34.92 -0.14
CA GLU A 36 -37.05 34.57 -0.66
C GLU A 36 -37.12 34.11 -2.13
N SER A 37 -37.29 32.80 -2.26
CA SER A 37 -38.13 32.04 -3.21
C SER A 37 -38.61 32.66 -4.53
N ALA A 38 -38.32 31.97 -5.63
CA ALA A 38 -39.21 31.91 -6.80
C ALA A 38 -39.10 30.56 -7.54
N SER A 39 -40.03 29.64 -7.27
CA SER A 39 -40.26 28.43 -8.07
C SER A 39 -40.93 28.77 -9.41
N LYS A 40 -40.47 28.19 -10.52
CA LYS A 40 -41.18 28.24 -11.82
C LYS A 40 -41.48 26.84 -12.36
N SER A 41 -42.72 26.68 -12.78
CA SER A 41 -43.34 25.44 -13.24
C SER A 41 -43.07 25.11 -14.71
N LEU A 42 -43.14 23.83 -15.02
CA LEU A 42 -43.21 23.28 -16.38
C LEU A 42 -44.60 23.51 -17.00
N PRO A 43 -44.67 23.50 -18.35
CA PRO A 43 -45.85 23.02 -19.06
C PRO A 43 -45.53 21.83 -19.99
N ALA A 44 -46.35 20.79 -19.90
CA ALA A 44 -46.64 19.88 -21.02
C ALA A 44 -47.64 20.59 -21.98
N ASP A 45 -47.98 20.14 -23.19
CA ASP A 45 -47.78 18.87 -23.86
C ASP A 45 -47.96 19.07 -25.38
N ARG A 46 -47.35 18.23 -26.25
CA ARG A 46 -47.89 17.96 -27.61
C ARG A 46 -47.22 16.76 -28.29
N ALA A 47 -47.99 15.69 -28.50
CA ALA A 47 -47.69 14.60 -29.44
C ALA A 47 -47.82 15.09 -30.91
N SER A 48 -47.49 14.36 -31.98
CA SER A 48 -47.16 12.94 -32.24
C SER A 48 -46.33 12.90 -33.55
N THR A 49 -45.43 11.95 -33.81
CA THR A 49 -45.71 10.72 -34.60
C THR A 49 -44.39 9.97 -34.88
N GLY A 50 -44.44 8.68 -35.23
CA GLY A 50 -43.29 7.98 -35.86
C GLY A 50 -42.67 6.77 -35.12
N LYS A 51 -43.47 5.84 -34.59
CA LYS A 51 -42.93 4.57 -34.05
C LYS A 51 -42.43 3.65 -35.18
N LYS A 52 -41.10 3.49 -35.31
CA LYS A 52 -40.48 2.28 -35.89
C LYS A 52 -39.88 1.44 -34.76
N ASN A 53 -40.22 0.15 -34.73
CA ASN A 53 -39.77 -0.80 -33.71
C ASN A 53 -38.26 -1.08 -33.82
N GLN A 54 -37.43 -0.25 -33.18
CA GLN A 54 -36.08 -0.66 -32.81
C GLN A 54 -36.15 -1.36 -31.45
N ARG A 55 -35.81 -2.65 -31.41
CA ARG A 55 -35.56 -3.34 -30.14
C ARG A 55 -34.45 -2.57 -29.40
N PRO A 56 -34.59 -2.30 -28.09
CA PRO A 56 -33.55 -1.60 -27.36
C PRO A 56 -32.25 -2.39 -27.48
N PHE A 57 -31.23 -1.74 -28.05
CA PHE A 57 -29.90 -2.30 -28.18
C PHE A 57 -29.33 -2.40 -26.76
N ARG A 58 -29.61 -3.51 -26.05
CA ARG A 58 -28.91 -3.84 -24.82
C ARG A 58 -27.44 -3.95 -25.21
N PRO A 59 -26.54 -3.06 -24.77
CA PRO A 59 -25.13 -3.28 -24.99
C PRO A 59 -24.82 -4.65 -24.37
N ARG A 60 -24.23 -5.55 -25.15
CA ARG A 60 -23.68 -6.79 -24.57
C ARG A 60 -22.79 -6.33 -23.41
N PRO A 61 -22.94 -6.89 -22.19
CA PRO A 61 -21.95 -6.63 -21.16
C PRO A 61 -20.59 -6.94 -21.77
N PRO A 62 -19.57 -6.08 -21.59
CA PRO A 62 -18.27 -6.30 -22.17
C PRO A 62 -17.81 -7.72 -21.78
N PRO A 63 -17.18 -8.47 -22.70
CA PRO A 63 -16.72 -9.81 -22.39
C PRO A 63 -15.94 -9.75 -21.09
N VAL A 64 -16.32 -10.59 -20.12
CA VAL A 64 -15.62 -10.69 -18.84
C VAL A 64 -14.15 -10.85 -19.18
N PRO A 65 -13.25 -9.97 -18.69
CA PRO A 65 -11.83 -10.11 -18.98
C PRO A 65 -11.43 -11.55 -18.65
N THR A 66 -10.69 -12.21 -19.54
CA THR A 66 -10.03 -13.46 -19.22
C THR A 66 -8.94 -13.14 -18.20
N PHE A 67 -9.37 -13.06 -16.94
CA PHE A 67 -8.54 -12.67 -15.82
C PHE A 67 -7.32 -13.60 -15.80
N VAL A 68 -6.16 -12.97 -15.71
CA VAL A 68 -4.89 -13.66 -15.43
C VAL A 68 -5.11 -14.54 -14.20
N ASN A 69 -4.56 -15.76 -14.19
CA ASN A 69 -4.53 -16.60 -12.97
C ASN A 69 -3.74 -15.84 -11.89
N LEU A 70 -4.46 -15.07 -11.09
CA LEU A 70 -3.94 -14.11 -10.14
C LEU A 70 -3.85 -14.77 -8.78
N THR A 71 -2.90 -15.67 -8.64
CA THR A 71 -2.78 -16.51 -7.44
C THR A 71 -2.27 -15.70 -6.23
N HIS A 72 -1.51 -14.61 -6.45
CA HIS A 72 -0.87 -13.84 -5.37
C HIS A 72 -1.17 -12.32 -5.49
N PHE A 73 -1.75 -11.74 -4.43
CA PHE A 73 -2.11 -10.32 -4.38
C PHE A 73 -1.76 -9.65 -3.04
N PHE A 74 -0.86 -8.67 -3.08
CA PHE A 74 -0.53 -7.81 -1.94
C PHE A 74 -1.36 -6.53 -2.00
N SER A 75 -2.45 -6.53 -1.23
CA SER A 75 -3.33 -5.40 -0.96
C SER A 75 -2.66 -4.53 0.10
N HIS A 76 -2.03 -3.42 -0.30
CA HIS A 76 -1.24 -2.61 0.61
C HIS A 76 -1.93 -1.28 0.94
N ILE A 77 -1.93 -0.94 2.23
CA ILE A 77 -2.56 0.29 2.71
C ILE A 77 -1.64 1.47 2.32
N PRO A 78 -2.17 2.60 1.83
CA PRO A 78 -1.34 3.77 1.51
C PRO A 78 -0.50 4.19 2.72
N LYS A 79 0.80 4.41 2.51
CA LYS A 79 1.79 4.79 3.56
C LYS A 79 2.09 3.74 4.64
N THR A 80 1.75 2.46 4.41
CA THR A 80 2.35 1.31 5.13
C THR A 80 3.58 0.74 4.40
N GLY A 81 4.49 1.62 3.96
CA GLY A 81 5.83 1.24 3.48
C GLY A 81 5.90 0.35 2.23
N ALA A 82 4.82 0.27 1.45
CA ALA A 82 4.69 -0.74 0.40
C ALA A 82 5.62 -0.59 -0.81
N GLU A 83 6.11 0.61 -1.14
CA GLU A 83 7.13 0.76 -2.19
C GLU A 83 8.43 0.01 -1.81
N TYR A 84 8.86 0.18 -0.56
CA TYR A 84 9.99 -0.56 0.01
C TYR A 84 9.73 -2.08 -0.04
N ALA A 85 8.55 -2.53 0.40
CA ALA A 85 8.19 -3.94 0.39
C ALA A 85 8.17 -4.52 -1.04
N THR A 86 7.53 -3.84 -1.99
CA THR A 86 7.46 -4.27 -3.40
C THR A 86 8.85 -4.39 -4.04
N ARG A 87 9.72 -3.38 -3.83
CA ARG A 87 11.10 -3.43 -4.34
C ARG A 87 11.89 -4.56 -3.68
N THR A 88 11.71 -4.76 -2.38
CA THR A 88 12.40 -5.81 -1.62
C THR A 88 11.95 -7.20 -2.07
N LEU A 89 10.64 -7.44 -2.23
CA LEU A 89 10.09 -8.67 -2.77
C LEU A 89 10.65 -8.96 -4.18
N LEU A 90 10.73 -7.95 -5.05
CA LEU A 90 11.34 -8.06 -6.38
C LEU A 90 12.83 -8.42 -6.31
N HIS A 91 13.61 -7.77 -5.43
CA HIS A 91 15.02 -8.08 -5.22
C HIS A 91 15.20 -9.53 -4.70
N LEU A 92 14.39 -9.96 -3.73
CA LEU A 92 14.38 -11.34 -3.21
C LEU A 92 14.05 -12.36 -4.31
N GLN A 93 13.11 -12.05 -5.20
CA GLN A 93 12.80 -12.92 -6.34
C GLN A 93 14.03 -13.08 -7.24
N MET A 94 14.64 -11.97 -7.64
CA MET A 94 15.78 -11.94 -8.55
C MET A 94 17.10 -12.45 -7.93
N SER A 95 17.16 -12.61 -6.61
CA SER A 95 18.31 -13.18 -5.89
C SER A 95 18.19 -14.65 -5.54
N THR A 96 16.97 -15.21 -5.55
CA THR A 96 16.67 -16.50 -4.91
C THR A 96 16.09 -17.53 -5.89
N ILE A 97 15.29 -17.07 -6.86
CA ILE A 97 14.70 -17.95 -7.89
C ILE A 97 15.52 -17.74 -9.16
N PRO A 98 16.36 -18.70 -9.61
CA PRO A 98 17.09 -18.56 -10.87
C PRO A 98 16.13 -18.56 -12.07
N LEU A 99 16.54 -17.90 -13.16
CA LEU A 99 15.90 -18.09 -14.46
C LEU A 99 16.27 -19.49 -15.00
N PRO A 100 15.38 -20.18 -15.72
CA PRO A 100 15.67 -21.52 -16.26
C PRO A 100 16.88 -21.48 -17.20
N ASN A 101 17.59 -22.60 -17.33
CA ASN A 101 18.73 -22.78 -18.24
C ASN A 101 19.82 -21.68 -18.13
N ASP A 102 20.04 -21.16 -16.92
CA ASP A 102 20.93 -20.03 -16.59
C ASP A 102 20.76 -18.83 -17.52
N LEU A 103 19.51 -18.56 -17.94
CA LEU A 103 19.18 -17.40 -18.75
C LEU A 103 19.43 -16.10 -17.98
N THR A 104 19.80 -15.05 -18.69
CA THR A 104 19.86 -13.68 -18.16
C THR A 104 18.77 -12.83 -18.81
N LEU A 105 18.36 -11.75 -18.17
CA LEU A 105 17.43 -10.78 -18.78
C LEU A 105 17.95 -10.26 -20.14
N GLN A 106 19.27 -10.14 -20.32
CA GLN A 106 19.85 -9.76 -21.61
C GLN A 106 19.65 -10.84 -22.68
N ARG A 107 19.73 -12.13 -22.32
CA ARG A 107 19.48 -13.25 -23.24
C ARG A 107 17.98 -13.36 -23.57
N ILE A 108 17.10 -13.26 -22.57
CA ILE A 108 15.64 -13.22 -22.74
C ILE A 108 15.24 -12.08 -23.68
N LYS A 109 15.78 -10.87 -23.48
CA LYS A 109 15.55 -9.73 -24.38
C LYS A 109 15.91 -10.06 -25.84
N ARG A 110 17.04 -10.71 -26.09
CA ARG A 110 17.47 -11.10 -27.45
C ARG A 110 16.53 -12.14 -28.06
N ILE A 111 16.04 -13.09 -27.27
CA ILE A 111 15.08 -14.12 -27.68
C ILE A 111 13.75 -13.44 -28.09
N GLN A 112 13.14 -12.66 -27.20
CA GLN A 112 11.91 -11.91 -27.47
C GLN A 112 12.03 -10.99 -28.70
N SER A 113 13.15 -10.27 -28.84
CA SER A 113 13.39 -9.39 -30.01
C SER A 113 13.41 -10.14 -31.34
N ARG A 114 13.96 -11.37 -31.37
CA ARG A 114 13.98 -12.22 -32.57
C ARG A 114 12.58 -12.74 -32.91
N TYR A 115 11.83 -13.16 -31.89
CA TYR A 115 10.45 -13.63 -32.04
C TYR A 115 9.53 -12.54 -32.60
N ASP A 116 9.61 -11.32 -32.07
CA ASP A 116 8.82 -10.17 -32.55
C ASP A 116 9.10 -9.83 -34.03
N VAL A 117 10.36 -9.96 -34.47
CA VAL A 117 10.73 -9.76 -35.89
C VAL A 117 10.16 -10.89 -36.76
N LYS A 118 10.30 -12.15 -36.34
CA LYS A 118 9.77 -13.33 -37.03
C LYS A 118 8.25 -13.23 -37.21
N GLN A 119 7.52 -12.86 -36.14
CA GLN A 119 6.06 -12.65 -36.18
C GLN A 119 5.65 -11.53 -37.15
N LYS A 120 6.35 -10.39 -37.14
CA LYS A 120 6.09 -9.29 -38.08
C LYS A 120 6.34 -9.72 -39.54
N GLN A 121 7.41 -10.47 -39.81
CA GLN A 121 7.69 -11.00 -41.14
C GLN A 121 6.60 -11.97 -41.61
N THR A 122 6.18 -12.92 -40.76
CA THR A 122 5.06 -13.83 -41.08
C THR A 122 3.75 -13.08 -41.31
N GLN A 123 3.47 -12.02 -40.55
CA GLN A 123 2.27 -11.19 -40.74
C GLN A 123 2.32 -10.39 -42.05
N MET A 124 3.47 -9.81 -42.40
CA MET A 124 3.67 -9.13 -43.68
C MET A 124 3.54 -10.09 -44.87
N GLN A 125 4.07 -11.31 -44.77
CA GLN A 125 3.91 -12.35 -45.79
C GLN A 125 2.44 -12.72 -45.97
N LYS A 126 1.70 -12.99 -44.87
CA LYS A 126 0.25 -13.27 -44.91
C LYS A 126 -0.57 -12.15 -45.56
N ASN A 127 -0.22 -10.89 -45.29
CA ASN A 127 -0.93 -9.74 -45.87
C ASN A 127 -0.62 -9.52 -47.36
N ASN A 128 0.52 -9.99 -47.86
CA ASN A 128 0.94 -9.81 -49.26
C ASN A 128 0.55 -11.01 -50.15
N SER A 129 0.17 -12.16 -49.58
CA SER A 129 -0.25 -13.35 -50.33
C SER A 129 -1.77 -13.44 -50.45
N SER A 130 -2.31 -13.25 -51.65
CA SER A 130 -3.74 -13.44 -51.99
C SER A 130 -4.16 -14.92 -52.11
N ALA A 131 -3.51 -15.81 -51.35
CA ALA A 131 -3.77 -17.25 -51.34
C ALA A 131 -4.88 -17.64 -50.34
N PRO A 132 -5.69 -18.68 -50.62
CA PRO A 132 -6.81 -19.05 -49.77
C PRO A 132 -6.38 -19.49 -48.36
N SER A 133 -7.08 -18.95 -47.36
CA SER A 133 -6.77 -19.00 -45.92
C SER A 133 -6.82 -20.39 -45.25
N SER A 134 -6.93 -21.49 -46.00
CA SER A 134 -7.30 -22.82 -45.49
C SER A 134 -6.14 -23.74 -45.09
N TYR A 135 -4.88 -23.37 -45.35
CA TYR A 135 -3.72 -24.26 -45.13
C TYR A 135 -2.67 -23.76 -44.11
N PHE A 136 -2.88 -22.61 -43.46
CA PHE A 136 -1.92 -22.02 -42.51
C PHE A 136 -2.53 -21.64 -41.14
N LEU A 137 -3.57 -22.37 -40.73
CA LEU A 137 -4.35 -22.07 -39.52
C LEU A 137 -4.87 -23.34 -38.81
N GLN A 138 -3.98 -24.30 -38.57
CA GLN A 138 -4.13 -25.30 -37.50
C GLN A 138 -2.87 -25.30 -36.64
N ASN A 139 -3.05 -25.48 -35.33
CA ASN A 139 -2.03 -25.49 -34.27
C ASN A 139 -1.37 -24.13 -33.94
N SER A 140 -2.20 -23.13 -33.58
CA SER A 140 -1.80 -22.02 -32.69
C SER A 140 -2.31 -22.24 -31.25
N THR A 141 -2.47 -23.50 -30.86
CA THR A 141 -2.79 -23.93 -29.49
C THR A 141 -1.57 -24.05 -28.59
N ASP A 142 -0.37 -24.07 -29.16
CA ASP A 142 0.91 -24.17 -28.42
C ASP A 142 1.39 -22.80 -27.89
N HIS A 143 0.47 -22.03 -27.30
CA HIS A 143 0.83 -20.97 -26.36
C HIS A 143 1.06 -21.58 -24.96
N ASP A 144 1.97 -22.56 -24.92
CA ASP A 144 2.53 -23.02 -23.66
C ASP A 144 3.54 -21.99 -23.14
N ASP A 145 3.00 -20.98 -22.46
CA ASP A 145 3.75 -19.97 -21.69
C ASP A 145 4.59 -20.60 -20.54
N THR A 146 4.52 -21.92 -20.33
CA THR A 146 5.32 -22.64 -19.32
C THR A 146 6.61 -23.26 -19.88
N ASN A 147 6.71 -23.49 -21.20
CA ASN A 147 7.93 -24.03 -21.80
C ASN A 147 9.08 -22.99 -21.77
N PRO A 148 10.19 -23.22 -21.03
CA PRO A 148 11.30 -22.28 -20.93
C PRO A 148 12.09 -22.12 -22.23
N ASP A 149 12.00 -23.09 -23.15
CA ASP A 149 12.63 -23.07 -24.47
C ASP A 149 11.71 -22.52 -25.58
N SER A 150 10.51 -22.03 -25.19
CA SER A 150 9.63 -21.25 -26.07
C SER A 150 10.35 -20.00 -26.57
N GLU A 151 10.33 -19.76 -27.90
CA GLU A 151 10.95 -18.57 -28.52
C GLU A 151 10.37 -17.23 -28.00
N ALA A 152 9.25 -17.24 -27.26
CA ALA A 152 8.58 -16.06 -26.72
C ALA A 152 8.62 -15.92 -25.17
N TYR A 153 9.43 -16.75 -24.48
CA TYR A 153 9.44 -16.88 -23.01
C TYR A 153 9.41 -15.54 -22.25
N ALA A 154 8.45 -15.42 -21.32
CA ALA A 154 8.25 -14.25 -20.47
C ALA A 154 8.35 -14.68 -18.99
N PRO A 155 9.47 -14.42 -18.29
CA PRO A 155 9.67 -14.91 -16.93
C PRO A 155 8.67 -14.31 -15.94
N PRO A 156 8.35 -15.04 -14.86
CA PRO A 156 7.47 -14.54 -13.80
C PRO A 156 8.06 -13.31 -13.12
N LEU A 157 7.21 -12.41 -12.64
CA LEU A 157 7.61 -11.22 -11.88
C LEU A 157 6.54 -10.81 -10.85
N ILE A 158 7.01 -10.20 -9.76
CA ILE A 158 6.22 -9.32 -8.90
C ILE A 158 6.05 -7.96 -9.59
N CYS A 159 4.80 -7.52 -9.75
CA CYS A 159 4.43 -6.32 -10.50
C CYS A 159 3.73 -5.29 -9.61
N ASN A 160 4.15 -4.02 -9.71
CA ASN A 160 3.46 -2.92 -9.05
C ASN A 160 2.39 -2.33 -9.95
N SER A 161 1.14 -2.38 -9.50
CA SER A 161 -0.01 -1.77 -10.17
C SER A 161 -0.41 -0.41 -9.62
N GLY A 162 0.14 0.03 -8.48
CA GLY A 162 -0.27 1.26 -7.80
C GLY A 162 -1.77 1.22 -7.49
N THR A 163 -2.54 2.17 -8.01
CA THR A 163 -4.00 2.25 -7.85
C THR A 163 -4.80 1.67 -9.03
N ASN A 164 -4.17 0.95 -9.98
CA ASN A 164 -4.87 0.42 -11.16
C ASN A 164 -5.85 -0.70 -10.81
N PRO A 165 -7.17 -0.55 -11.07
CA PRO A 165 -8.20 -1.56 -10.75
C PRO A 165 -7.85 -2.97 -11.23
N LEU A 166 -8.15 -3.99 -10.42
CA LEU A 166 -7.84 -5.41 -10.72
C LEU A 166 -8.28 -5.84 -12.14
N LYS A 167 -9.44 -5.37 -12.60
CA LYS A 167 -9.98 -5.62 -13.96
C LYS A 167 -9.17 -5.03 -15.12
N PHE A 168 -8.17 -4.22 -14.83
CA PHE A 168 -7.30 -3.54 -15.81
C PHE A 168 -5.83 -3.94 -15.66
N LEU A 169 -5.51 -4.95 -14.83
CA LEU A 169 -4.14 -5.42 -14.66
C LEU A 169 -3.66 -6.14 -15.93
N PRO A 170 -2.60 -5.65 -16.61
CA PRO A 170 -2.10 -6.28 -17.82
C PRO A 170 -1.34 -7.57 -17.49
N ARG A 171 -1.61 -8.68 -18.19
CA ARG A 171 -0.88 -9.97 -18.05
C ARG A 171 0.65 -9.83 -18.08
N TYR A 172 1.15 -8.80 -18.77
CA TYR A 172 2.57 -8.55 -18.95
C TYR A 172 2.97 -7.16 -18.48
N PHE A 173 4.10 -7.10 -17.77
CA PHE A 173 4.81 -5.87 -17.45
C PHE A 173 5.97 -5.68 -18.43
N PHE A 174 6.24 -4.44 -18.80
CA PHE A 174 7.28 -4.08 -19.77
C PHE A 174 8.36 -3.22 -19.12
N PHE A 175 9.53 -3.82 -18.90
CA PHE A 175 10.65 -3.16 -18.23
C PHE A 175 11.45 -2.29 -19.22
N LEU A 176 11.80 -1.05 -18.81
CA LEU A 176 12.56 -0.01 -19.55
C LEU A 176 11.88 0.61 -20.80
N ARG A 177 11.68 1.95 -20.76
CA ARG A 177 11.04 2.79 -21.81
C ARG A 177 11.63 2.71 -23.23
N ARG A 178 12.81 2.11 -23.43
CA ARG A 178 13.49 2.03 -24.74
C ARG A 178 13.74 0.61 -25.25
N ASN A 179 13.44 -0.42 -24.46
CA ASN A 179 13.96 -1.78 -24.68
C ASN A 179 13.08 -2.85 -24.00
N GLN A 180 11.77 -2.68 -24.12
CA GLN A 180 10.72 -3.42 -23.38
C GLN A 180 10.97 -4.94 -23.31
N ILE A 181 11.44 -5.44 -22.17
CA ILE A 181 11.41 -6.88 -21.87
C ILE A 181 10.02 -7.22 -21.37
N LYS A 182 9.39 -8.22 -21.98
CA LYS A 182 8.08 -8.75 -21.59
C LYS A 182 8.25 -9.69 -20.40
N LEU A 183 7.64 -9.36 -19.27
CA LEU A 183 7.69 -10.11 -18.01
C LEU A 183 6.25 -10.50 -17.64
N ARG A 184 6.00 -11.73 -17.18
CA ARG A 184 4.65 -12.22 -16.82
C ARG A 184 4.38 -11.90 -15.34
N CYS A 185 3.34 -11.12 -15.05
CA CYS A 185 3.00 -10.82 -13.67
C CYS A 185 2.31 -12.01 -13.01
N VAL A 186 2.92 -12.54 -11.95
CA VAL A 186 2.38 -13.66 -11.14
C VAL A 186 2.00 -13.24 -9.72
N PHE A 187 2.53 -12.10 -9.27
CA PHE A 187 2.26 -11.48 -7.98
C PHE A 187 2.02 -10.00 -8.23
N TRP A 188 0.96 -9.43 -7.64
CA TRP A 188 0.63 -8.01 -7.81
C TRP A 188 0.62 -7.25 -6.49
N THR A 189 1.24 -6.06 -6.48
CA THR A 189 1.23 -5.13 -5.33
C THR A 189 0.39 -3.90 -5.68
N SER A 190 -0.63 -3.58 -4.89
CA SER A 190 -1.56 -2.48 -5.21
C SER A 190 -2.13 -1.75 -3.99
N GLU A 191 -2.34 -0.44 -4.13
CA GLU A 191 -3.15 0.41 -3.24
C GLU A 191 -4.66 0.18 -3.47
N ILE A 192 -5.08 -1.08 -3.49
CA ILE A 192 -6.47 -1.50 -3.70
C ILE A 192 -6.88 -2.44 -2.59
N GLU A 193 -7.99 -2.09 -1.93
CA GLU A 193 -8.66 -2.89 -0.91
C GLU A 193 -8.95 -4.32 -1.41
N TYR A 194 -8.80 -5.30 -0.54
CA TYR A 194 -9.14 -6.68 -0.87
C TYR A 194 -10.64 -6.78 -1.28
N PRO A 195 -10.96 -7.21 -2.53
CA PRO A 195 -12.25 -6.93 -3.16
C PRO A 195 -13.32 -7.98 -2.81
N LEU A 196 -13.53 -8.24 -1.52
CA LEU A 196 -14.40 -9.29 -0.94
C LEU A 196 -15.76 -9.46 -1.65
N ASN A 197 -16.36 -8.38 -2.15
CA ASN A 197 -17.71 -8.38 -2.76
C ASN A 197 -17.66 -8.40 -4.29
N THR A 198 -16.64 -9.03 -4.89
CA THR A 198 -16.49 -9.12 -6.35
C THR A 198 -16.31 -10.56 -6.79
N ASN A 199 -16.73 -10.87 -8.02
CA ASN A 199 -16.47 -12.16 -8.68
C ASN A 199 -14.96 -12.46 -8.86
N ILE A 200 -14.08 -11.52 -8.50
CA ILE A 200 -12.63 -11.66 -8.54
C ILE A 200 -12.10 -12.24 -7.21
N ALA A 201 -12.77 -12.02 -6.06
CA ALA A 201 -12.31 -12.51 -4.77
C ALA A 201 -12.07 -14.03 -4.73
N PRO A 202 -12.96 -14.89 -5.29
CA PRO A 202 -12.71 -16.34 -5.38
C PRO A 202 -11.54 -16.73 -6.30
N MET A 203 -11.02 -15.80 -7.10
CA MET A 203 -9.86 -16.01 -7.99
C MET A 203 -8.53 -15.59 -7.33
N LEU A 204 -8.57 -14.96 -6.15
CA LEU A 204 -7.40 -14.51 -5.39
C LEU A 204 -7.05 -15.57 -4.34
N GLU A 205 -6.25 -16.57 -4.72
CA GLU A 205 -5.91 -17.71 -3.85
C GLU A 205 -5.15 -17.28 -2.58
N LYS A 206 -4.16 -16.39 -2.72
CA LYS A 206 -3.31 -15.89 -1.63
C LYS A 206 -3.29 -14.37 -1.59
N VAL A 207 -3.75 -13.82 -0.47
CA VAL A 207 -3.85 -12.38 -0.24
C VAL A 207 -2.92 -11.98 0.88
N TYR A 208 -2.13 -10.93 0.65
CA TYR A 208 -1.22 -10.36 1.64
C TYR A 208 -1.63 -8.94 1.98
N THR A 209 -1.35 -8.51 3.20
CA THR A 209 -1.41 -7.09 3.57
C THR A 209 -0.38 -6.76 4.65
N MET A 210 -0.21 -5.47 4.96
CA MET A 210 0.62 -5.01 6.07
C MET A 210 -0.08 -3.85 6.79
N VAL A 211 -0.24 -3.99 8.10
CA VAL A 211 -0.75 -2.96 9.00
C VAL A 211 0.39 -2.22 9.69
N ARG A 212 0.09 -1.02 10.19
CA ARG A 212 1.06 -0.13 10.81
C ARG A 212 0.58 0.32 12.18
N GLU A 213 1.55 0.56 13.07
CA GLU A 213 1.28 1.22 14.35
C GLU A 213 0.50 2.54 14.10
N PRO A 214 -0.71 2.71 14.66
CA PRO A 214 -1.63 3.75 14.19
C PRO A 214 -1.13 5.19 14.34
N ILE A 215 -0.36 5.51 15.40
CA ILE A 215 0.22 6.84 15.57
C ILE A 215 1.23 7.12 14.46
N SER A 216 2.19 6.21 14.27
CA SER A 216 3.21 6.28 13.23
C SER A 216 2.60 6.39 11.83
N HIS A 217 1.44 5.78 11.60
CA HIS A 217 0.72 5.89 10.34
C HIS A 217 0.09 7.28 10.15
N VAL A 218 -0.73 7.77 11.09
CA VAL A 218 -1.38 9.10 10.99
C VAL A 218 -0.35 10.21 10.78
N VAL A 219 0.74 10.18 11.53
CA VAL A 219 1.84 11.15 11.39
C VAL A 219 2.52 11.03 10.02
N SER A 220 2.67 9.83 9.47
CA SER A 220 3.23 9.65 8.11
C SER A 220 2.29 10.09 7.00
N GLN A 221 0.97 9.97 7.18
CA GLN A 221 -0.02 10.54 6.26
C GLN A 221 0.09 12.07 6.24
N TYR A 222 0.18 12.70 7.42
CA TYR A 222 0.38 14.14 7.54
C TYR A 222 1.68 14.59 6.85
N PHE A 223 2.83 13.99 7.17
CA PHE A 223 4.12 14.39 6.57
C PHE A 223 4.20 14.10 5.07
N HIS A 224 3.55 13.05 4.56
CA HIS A 224 3.45 12.89 3.11
C HIS A 224 2.72 14.09 2.47
N CYS A 225 1.63 14.57 3.07
CA CYS A 225 0.89 15.74 2.59
C CYS A 225 1.64 17.08 2.77
N THR A 226 2.43 17.25 3.84
CA THR A 226 3.15 18.50 4.13
C THR A 226 4.57 18.59 3.57
N GLU A 227 5.19 17.47 3.19
CA GLU A 227 6.61 17.43 2.81
C GLU A 227 6.92 16.67 1.51
N SER A 228 6.04 15.79 1.01
CA SER A 228 6.37 15.00 -0.19
C SER A 228 6.46 15.85 -1.44
N ILE A 229 7.54 15.65 -2.21
CA ILE A 229 7.73 16.27 -3.53
C ILE A 229 6.60 15.93 -4.51
N ASP A 230 5.93 14.78 -4.35
CA ASP A 230 4.76 14.33 -5.13
C ASP A 230 3.54 15.26 -4.96
N HIS A 231 3.58 16.15 -3.98
CA HIS A 231 2.51 17.09 -3.63
C HIS A 231 2.93 18.56 -3.78
N ALA A 232 4.14 18.83 -4.25
CA ALA A 232 4.66 20.20 -4.38
C ALA A 232 3.98 21.06 -5.47
N ARG A 233 3.22 20.48 -6.42
CA ARG A 233 2.65 21.26 -7.55
C ARG A 233 1.27 20.78 -8.00
N THR A 234 0.23 21.51 -7.61
CA THR A 234 -1.09 21.45 -8.25
C THR A 234 -1.52 22.84 -8.67
N LYS A 235 -2.01 22.99 -9.91
CA LYS A 235 -2.73 24.21 -10.28
C LYS A 235 -4.01 24.27 -9.44
N ASP A 236 -4.26 25.44 -8.88
CA ASP A 236 -5.53 25.75 -8.26
C ASP A 236 -6.64 25.75 -9.34
N PRO A 237 -7.81 25.12 -9.10
CA PRO A 237 -8.88 25.08 -10.11
C PRO A 237 -9.50 26.44 -10.37
N ASP A 238 -9.52 27.32 -9.36
CA ASP A 238 -10.32 28.54 -9.34
C ASP A 238 -9.47 29.77 -9.72
N THR A 239 -8.20 29.81 -9.30
CA THR A 239 -7.25 30.89 -9.65
C THR A 239 -6.25 30.52 -10.74
N GLY A 240 -6.06 29.23 -11.05
CA GLY A 240 -5.07 28.75 -12.01
C GLY A 240 -3.61 28.80 -11.51
N GLU A 241 -3.35 29.36 -10.33
CA GLU A 241 -2.01 29.50 -9.75
C GLU A 241 -1.40 28.17 -9.34
N LEU A 242 -0.07 28.06 -9.36
CA LEU A 242 0.64 26.87 -8.87
C LEU A 242 0.73 26.89 -7.34
N LEU A 243 -0.27 26.33 -6.68
CA LEU A 243 -0.22 26.10 -5.24
C LEU A 243 0.62 24.85 -4.93
N ASN A 244 1.61 25.02 -4.06
CA ASN A 244 2.18 23.91 -3.31
C ASN A 244 1.05 23.29 -2.48
N ARG A 245 0.74 21.99 -2.62
CA ARG A 245 -0.36 21.38 -1.85
C ARG A 245 -0.12 21.47 -0.33
N HIS A 246 1.15 21.60 0.08
CA HIS A 246 1.57 21.91 1.45
C HIS A 246 0.91 23.17 2.04
N SER A 247 0.60 24.21 1.24
CA SER A 247 -0.07 25.42 1.77
C SER A 247 -1.54 25.20 2.15
N ARG A 248 -2.13 24.06 1.78
CA ARG A 248 -3.48 23.65 2.17
C ARG A 248 -3.51 22.86 3.49
N MET A 249 -2.36 22.41 3.98
CA MET A 249 -2.25 21.66 5.23
C MET A 249 -2.08 22.63 6.41
N PRO A 250 -2.94 22.57 7.43
CA PRO A 250 -2.76 23.36 8.65
C PRO A 250 -1.67 22.72 9.53
N SER A 251 -1.44 23.27 10.73
CA SER A 251 -0.58 22.61 11.73
C SER A 251 -1.10 21.21 12.10
N LEU A 252 -0.21 20.37 12.64
CA LEU A 252 -0.55 19.00 13.03
C LEU A 252 -1.71 18.99 14.04
N ASP A 253 -1.69 19.88 15.04
CA ASP A 253 -2.78 20.00 16.02
C ASP A 253 -4.12 20.32 15.35
N ALA A 254 -4.20 21.40 14.55
CA ALA A 254 -5.43 21.80 13.88
C ALA A 254 -5.93 20.74 12.87
N TRP A 255 -5.02 19.97 12.26
CA TRP A 255 -5.37 18.84 11.40
C TRP A 255 -5.98 17.69 12.20
N LEU A 256 -5.35 17.30 13.32
CA LEU A 256 -5.85 16.26 14.22
C LEU A 256 -7.18 16.65 14.88
N GLU A 257 -7.31 17.88 15.38
CA GLU A 257 -8.56 18.42 15.94
C GLU A 257 -9.71 18.37 14.93
N SER A 258 -9.46 18.78 13.67
CA SER A 258 -10.47 18.73 12.60
C SER A 258 -11.03 17.32 12.38
N TYR A 259 -10.17 16.30 12.45
CA TYR A 259 -10.59 14.90 12.33
C TYR A 259 -11.10 14.29 13.64
N ALA A 260 -10.67 14.78 14.80
CA ALA A 260 -11.19 14.37 16.10
C ALA A 260 -12.64 14.86 16.32
N GLU A 261 -12.96 16.10 15.95
CA GLU A 261 -14.34 16.61 15.99
C GLU A 261 -15.24 15.92 14.97
N LEU A 262 -14.69 15.56 13.80
CA LEU A 262 -15.37 14.69 12.86
C LEU A 262 -15.66 13.30 13.48
N ALA A 263 -14.67 12.68 14.12
CA ALA A 263 -14.77 11.37 14.77
C ALA A 263 -15.71 11.32 15.98
N LYS A 264 -15.91 12.44 16.67
CA LYS A 264 -16.95 12.59 17.72
C LYS A 264 -18.35 12.77 17.13
N THR A 265 -18.49 13.59 16.08
CA THR A 265 -19.80 13.96 15.53
C THR A 265 -20.40 12.90 14.61
N VAL A 266 -19.57 12.23 13.82
CA VAL A 266 -19.95 11.06 13.05
C VAL A 266 -19.69 9.85 13.94
N ARG A 267 -20.71 9.06 14.27
CA ARG A 267 -20.46 7.77 14.95
C ARG A 267 -19.86 6.80 13.92
N PHE A 268 -18.54 6.84 13.71
CA PHE A 268 -17.82 5.94 12.80
C PHE A 268 -18.13 4.46 13.09
N GLY A 269 -18.43 4.12 14.35
CA GLY A 269 -18.99 2.83 14.77
C GLY A 269 -20.19 2.34 13.95
N LYS A 270 -21.06 3.26 13.50
CA LYS A 270 -22.39 2.99 12.93
C LYS A 270 -22.55 3.32 11.45
N LEU A 271 -21.50 3.78 10.76
CA LEU A 271 -21.52 3.98 9.32
C LEU A 271 -20.70 2.90 8.63
N LEU A 272 -21.19 2.39 7.51
CA LEU A 272 -20.43 1.51 6.64
C LEU A 272 -19.21 2.28 6.06
N PRO A 273 -18.06 1.62 5.82
CA PRO A 273 -16.91 2.26 5.17
C PRO A 273 -17.26 2.93 3.82
N SER A 274 -18.24 2.40 3.10
CA SER A 274 -18.78 3.00 1.88
C SER A 274 -19.52 4.32 2.13
N GLU A 275 -20.38 4.40 3.17
CA GLU A 275 -21.08 5.63 3.54
C GLU A 275 -20.12 6.69 4.07
N LEU A 276 -19.10 6.25 4.80
CA LEU A 276 -18.04 7.06 5.35
C LEU A 276 -17.27 7.83 4.26
N LEU A 277 -16.97 7.17 3.14
CA LEU A 277 -16.31 7.80 1.99
C LEU A 277 -17.15 8.94 1.36
N TRP A 278 -18.48 8.89 1.51
CA TRP A 278 -19.43 9.87 0.96
C TRP A 278 -19.98 10.87 2.01
N HIS A 279 -19.57 10.76 3.27
CA HIS A 279 -20.07 11.66 4.32
C HIS A 279 -19.68 13.12 4.02
N PRO A 280 -20.61 14.10 4.02
CA PRO A 280 -20.34 15.46 3.54
C PRO A 280 -19.12 16.13 4.19
N LYS A 281 -18.98 16.04 5.52
CA LYS A 281 -17.81 16.60 6.24
C LYS A 281 -16.49 15.89 5.89
N ILE A 282 -16.52 14.60 5.53
CA ILE A 282 -15.32 13.86 5.09
C ILE A 282 -14.92 14.33 3.69
N ILE A 283 -15.89 14.50 2.79
CA ILE A 283 -15.66 15.10 1.47
C ILE A 283 -15.08 16.50 1.63
N GLU A 284 -15.65 17.34 2.49
CA GLU A 284 -15.18 18.70 2.80
C GLU A 284 -13.72 18.72 3.25
N LEU A 285 -13.36 17.97 4.30
CA LEU A 285 -11.98 17.93 4.81
C LEU A 285 -10.99 17.35 3.78
N ARG A 286 -11.38 16.31 3.04
CA ARG A 286 -10.58 15.76 1.92
C ARG A 286 -10.38 16.77 0.80
N GLN A 287 -11.39 17.59 0.49
CA GLN A 287 -11.29 18.64 -0.52
C GLN A 287 -10.44 19.83 -0.04
N ARG A 288 -10.61 20.24 1.22
CA ARG A 288 -9.87 21.32 1.89
C ARG A 288 -8.37 20.99 1.95
N PHE A 289 -8.01 19.87 2.58
CA PHE A 289 -6.62 19.49 2.82
C PHE A 289 -5.96 18.78 1.62
N LYS A 290 -6.73 18.22 0.68
CA LYS A 290 -6.24 17.37 -0.44
C LYS A 290 -5.33 16.23 0.04
N CYS A 291 -5.63 15.69 1.21
CA CYS A 291 -4.86 14.69 1.96
C CYS A 291 -5.72 13.47 2.32
N TYR A 292 -5.11 12.44 2.92
CA TYR A 292 -5.78 11.26 3.47
C TYR A 292 -6.80 11.63 4.56
N CYS A 293 -7.83 10.79 4.71
CA CYS A 293 -8.65 10.78 5.91
C CYS A 293 -7.98 9.83 6.92
N PRO A 294 -7.50 10.30 8.08
CA PRO A 294 -6.82 9.45 9.04
C PRO A 294 -7.77 8.63 9.92
N VAL A 295 -9.09 8.88 9.89
CA VAL A 295 -10.01 8.19 10.81
C VAL A 295 -10.21 6.73 10.40
N ASP A 296 -9.79 5.81 11.28
CA ASP A 296 -9.84 4.35 11.13
C ASP A 296 -9.51 3.84 9.70
N SER A 297 -8.49 4.44 9.08
CA SER A 297 -8.22 4.27 7.64
C SER A 297 -7.65 2.89 7.28
N GLU A 298 -7.00 2.20 8.22
CA GLU A 298 -6.55 0.81 8.00
C GLU A 298 -7.72 -0.14 8.09
N SER A 299 -8.57 0.00 9.12
CA SER A 299 -9.78 -0.79 9.32
C SER A 299 -10.77 -0.60 8.17
N ALA A 300 -10.92 0.62 7.66
CA ALA A 300 -11.72 0.85 6.45
C ALA A 300 -11.17 0.07 5.25
N PHE A 301 -9.85 0.12 5.02
CA PHE A 301 -9.19 -0.53 3.88
C PHE A 301 -9.23 -2.07 3.94
N VAL A 302 -9.01 -2.65 5.13
CA VAL A 302 -9.06 -4.12 5.32
C VAL A 302 -10.44 -4.63 5.75
N ARG A 303 -11.46 -3.75 5.80
CA ARG A 303 -12.83 -4.04 6.26
C ARG A 303 -12.87 -4.75 7.63
N PHE A 304 -12.31 -4.07 8.62
CA PHE A 304 -12.28 -4.50 10.01
C PHE A 304 -13.23 -3.61 10.87
N PRO A 305 -13.92 -4.18 11.88
CA PRO A 305 -14.10 -5.62 12.10
C PRO A 305 -14.90 -6.28 10.96
N PRO A 306 -14.92 -7.61 10.85
CA PRO A 306 -15.63 -8.29 9.77
C PRO A 306 -17.14 -8.03 9.76
N MET A 307 -17.74 -8.35 8.61
CA MET A 307 -19.18 -8.49 8.48
C MET A 307 -19.61 -9.85 9.05
N LYS A 308 -20.53 -9.83 10.02
CA LYS A 308 -21.32 -10.98 10.44
C LYS A 308 -22.00 -11.60 9.23
N SER A 309 -21.93 -12.93 9.14
CA SER A 309 -22.73 -13.69 8.18
C SER A 309 -24.21 -13.44 8.42
N VAL A 310 -24.92 -12.96 7.40
CA VAL A 310 -26.38 -12.77 7.44
C VAL A 310 -27.04 -14.15 7.41
N GLY A 311 -27.22 -14.75 8.58
CA GLY A 311 -27.91 -16.02 8.75
C GLY A 311 -27.30 -16.95 9.80
N THR A 312 -27.60 -16.68 11.09
CA THR A 312 -28.12 -17.64 12.08
C THR A 312 -28.39 -16.91 13.40
N ASP A 313 -29.65 -16.91 13.82
CA ASP A 313 -30.17 -16.75 15.19
C ASP A 313 -29.49 -15.77 16.17
N THR A 314 -30.05 -14.56 16.30
CA THR A 314 -30.77 -14.10 17.53
C THR A 314 -30.99 -12.57 17.53
N GLY A 315 -32.22 -12.15 17.23
CA GLY A 315 -32.93 -10.99 17.83
C GLY A 315 -32.37 -9.55 17.72
N THR A 316 -31.11 -9.34 17.35
CA THR A 316 -30.52 -7.99 17.31
C THR A 316 -30.62 -7.38 15.91
N ASN A 317 -31.42 -6.32 15.77
CA ASN A 317 -31.61 -5.55 14.54
C ASN A 317 -30.39 -4.69 14.17
N SER A 318 -29.21 -5.31 14.07
CA SER A 318 -28.04 -4.73 13.41
C SER A 318 -28.29 -4.73 11.90
N LYS A 319 -28.81 -3.60 11.39
CA LYS A 319 -29.19 -3.46 9.97
C LYS A 319 -28.03 -3.68 8.99
N ASP A 320 -26.81 -3.46 9.45
CA ASP A 320 -25.66 -3.18 8.58
C ASP A 320 -24.56 -4.24 8.67
N GLY A 321 -24.82 -5.35 9.39
CA GLY A 321 -24.06 -6.59 9.28
C GLY A 321 -22.61 -6.56 9.73
N MET A 322 -22.04 -5.45 10.22
CA MET A 322 -20.72 -5.47 10.88
C MET A 322 -20.82 -5.90 12.34
N ILE A 323 -19.74 -6.50 12.87
CA ILE A 323 -19.57 -6.64 14.32
C ILE A 323 -19.42 -5.25 14.92
N ASP A 324 -20.20 -4.91 15.94
CA ASP A 324 -19.99 -3.69 16.73
C ASP A 324 -18.94 -3.98 17.82
N LEU A 325 -17.89 -3.16 17.90
CA LEU A 325 -16.88 -3.30 18.94
C LEU A 325 -17.36 -2.54 20.19
N PRO A 326 -17.41 -3.18 21.38
CA PRO A 326 -17.78 -2.49 22.62
C PRO A 326 -16.99 -1.21 22.84
N GLU A 327 -17.59 -0.21 23.49
CA GLU A 327 -17.03 1.15 23.53
C GLU A 327 -15.62 1.25 24.15
N HIS A 328 -15.25 0.30 25.01
CA HIS A 328 -13.91 0.21 25.62
C HIS A 328 -13.16 -1.07 25.24
N TYR A 329 -13.56 -1.71 24.13
CA TYR A 329 -12.93 -2.95 23.66
C TYR A 329 -11.47 -2.72 23.27
N THR A 330 -10.61 -3.61 23.77
CA THR A 330 -9.18 -3.68 23.45
C THR A 330 -8.79 -5.14 23.24
N TYR A 331 -7.87 -5.40 22.32
CA TYR A 331 -7.36 -6.76 22.07
C TYR A 331 -6.03 -6.99 22.82
N PRO A 332 -5.89 -8.09 23.60
CA PRO A 332 -4.85 -8.24 24.63
C PRO A 332 -3.51 -8.78 24.10
N TYR A 333 -3.04 -8.31 22.94
CA TYR A 333 -1.85 -8.84 22.25
C TYR A 333 -0.60 -9.00 23.13
N TYR A 334 -0.31 -8.03 24.01
CA TYR A 334 0.91 -8.02 24.82
C TYR A 334 0.87 -8.90 26.09
N LYS A 335 -0.27 -9.48 26.49
CA LYS A 335 -0.35 -10.32 27.70
C LYS A 335 0.22 -11.74 27.52
N PHE A 336 0.46 -12.20 26.29
CA PHE A 336 0.98 -13.55 26.00
C PHE A 336 2.51 -13.62 25.87
N LYS A 337 3.26 -12.70 26.48
CA LYS A 337 4.71 -12.89 26.64
C LYS A 337 4.96 -14.01 27.64
N PHE A 338 5.17 -15.21 27.10
CA PHE A 338 5.60 -16.41 27.81
C PHE A 338 6.78 -16.09 28.75
N ASP A 339 6.53 -16.03 30.06
CA ASP A 339 7.61 -15.84 31.04
C ASP A 339 8.34 -17.16 31.24
N ALA A 340 9.31 -17.40 30.34
CA ALA A 340 10.13 -18.60 30.29
C ALA A 340 10.94 -18.87 31.57
N LYS A 341 10.93 -17.95 32.56
CA LYS A 341 11.53 -18.18 33.88
C LYS A 341 10.60 -18.83 34.89
N ASN A 342 9.29 -18.70 34.73
CA ASN A 342 8.32 -19.08 35.77
C ASN A 342 7.42 -20.27 35.40
N ASN A 343 7.35 -20.68 34.13
CA ASN A 343 6.50 -21.80 33.65
C ASN A 343 5.01 -21.70 34.08
N GLN A 344 4.57 -20.50 34.47
CA GLN A 344 3.17 -20.17 34.70
C GLN A 344 2.71 -19.30 33.54
N GLU A 345 1.72 -19.80 32.78
CA GLU A 345 0.79 -18.93 32.10
C GLU A 345 0.09 -18.13 33.21
N GLN A 346 0.44 -16.85 33.36
CA GLN A 346 -0.31 -15.94 34.23
C GLN A 346 -1.60 -15.59 33.51
N ASP A 347 -2.56 -16.52 33.59
CA ASP A 347 -3.87 -16.47 32.93
C ASP A 347 -4.78 -15.42 33.58
N GLU A 348 -4.46 -14.14 33.33
CA GLU A 348 -5.31 -13.00 33.62
C GLU A 348 -6.05 -12.54 32.35
N ASN A 349 -6.71 -13.49 31.68
CA ASN A 349 -7.86 -13.18 30.85
C ASN A 349 -9.14 -13.22 31.72
N ASP A 350 -9.27 -12.23 32.61
CA ASP A 350 -10.54 -11.82 33.25
C ASP A 350 -11.60 -11.30 32.23
N ARG A 351 -11.45 -11.69 30.97
CA ARG A 351 -12.32 -11.35 29.84
C ARG A 351 -13.48 -12.33 29.87
N ASP A 352 -14.70 -11.81 29.91
CA ASP A 352 -15.91 -12.62 29.88
C ASP A 352 -16.02 -13.46 28.60
N GLU A 353 -16.87 -14.49 28.65
CA GLU A 353 -17.04 -15.44 27.55
C GLU A 353 -17.48 -14.79 26.22
N ALA A 354 -18.22 -13.68 26.26
CA ALA A 354 -18.61 -12.95 25.04
C ALA A 354 -17.44 -12.15 24.47
N THR A 355 -16.63 -11.51 25.31
CA THR A 355 -15.38 -10.87 24.92
C THR A 355 -14.39 -11.88 24.33
N GLN A 356 -14.22 -13.06 24.92
CA GLN A 356 -13.38 -14.14 24.38
C GLN A 356 -13.91 -14.70 23.04
N ARG A 357 -15.24 -14.79 22.86
CA ARG A 357 -15.83 -15.13 21.56
C ARG A 357 -15.49 -14.09 20.49
N LEU A 358 -15.62 -12.80 20.82
CA LEU A 358 -15.24 -11.70 19.94
C LEU A 358 -13.74 -11.74 19.57
N ASP A 359 -12.86 -11.98 20.55
CA ASP A 359 -11.41 -12.08 20.31
C ASP A 359 -11.05 -13.15 19.26
N ARG A 360 -11.69 -14.31 19.36
CA ARG A 360 -11.55 -15.40 18.38
C ARG A 360 -12.12 -15.03 17.01
N GLU A 361 -13.33 -14.46 16.96
CA GLU A 361 -13.98 -14.07 15.70
C GLU A 361 -13.14 -13.04 14.91
N LEU A 362 -12.51 -12.08 15.59
CA LEU A 362 -11.61 -11.10 14.96
C LEU A 362 -10.30 -11.72 14.48
N PHE A 363 -9.71 -12.63 15.26
CA PHE A 363 -8.48 -13.33 14.93
C PHE A 363 -8.66 -14.28 13.73
N ASP A 364 -9.68 -15.15 13.81
CA ASP A 364 -9.98 -16.16 12.79
C ASP A 364 -10.36 -15.51 11.45
N ASP A 365 -11.06 -14.38 11.47
CA ASP A 365 -11.35 -13.64 10.24
C ASP A 365 -10.09 -13.11 9.55
N LEU A 366 -9.18 -12.47 10.28
CA LEU A 366 -7.93 -11.97 9.70
C LEU A 366 -7.02 -13.11 9.23
N LYS A 367 -6.88 -14.19 10.02
CA LYS A 367 -6.09 -15.39 9.66
C LYS A 367 -6.66 -16.10 8.42
N ARG A 368 -7.99 -16.12 8.27
CA ARG A 368 -8.69 -16.69 7.09
C ARG A 368 -8.56 -15.81 5.84
N ARG A 369 -8.67 -14.48 5.97
CA ARG A 369 -8.70 -13.56 4.82
C ARG A 369 -7.33 -13.23 4.24
N PHE A 370 -6.29 -13.27 5.06
CA PHE A 370 -4.94 -12.91 4.65
C PHE A 370 -4.00 -14.08 4.92
N ARG A 371 -3.28 -14.52 3.88
CA ARG A 371 -2.26 -15.56 3.99
C ARG A 371 -1.03 -15.08 4.78
N VAL A 372 -0.72 -13.78 4.68
CA VAL A 372 0.11 -13.04 5.66
C VAL A 372 -0.50 -11.67 5.89
N ILE A 373 -0.78 -11.31 7.14
CA ILE A 373 -1.14 -9.94 7.56
C ILE A 373 -0.01 -9.36 8.43
N GLY A 374 0.96 -8.71 7.79
CA GLY A 374 2.21 -8.35 8.43
C GLY A 374 2.19 -7.10 9.31
N ASP A 375 3.14 -7.05 10.24
CA ASP A 375 3.40 -5.89 11.11
C ASP A 375 4.56 -5.05 10.55
N MET A 376 4.27 -3.77 10.25
CA MET A 376 5.28 -2.79 9.84
C MET A 376 6.44 -2.58 10.83
N ALA A 377 6.24 -2.85 12.13
CA ALA A 377 7.34 -2.81 13.09
C ALA A 377 8.33 -3.98 12.88
N GLN A 378 7.86 -5.08 12.29
CA GLN A 378 8.63 -6.25 11.87
C GLN A 378 8.71 -6.34 10.32
N MET A 379 8.88 -5.20 9.64
CA MET A 379 8.86 -5.07 8.17
C MET A 379 9.71 -6.14 7.45
N THR A 380 10.93 -6.39 7.91
CA THR A 380 11.82 -7.40 7.29
C THR A 380 11.21 -8.81 7.39
N LYS A 381 10.81 -9.22 8.60
CA LYS A 381 10.16 -10.51 8.85
C LYS A 381 8.90 -10.67 8.01
N THR A 382 8.08 -9.62 7.94
CA THR A 382 6.88 -9.55 7.11
C THR A 382 7.16 -9.80 5.64
N ILE A 383 8.13 -9.09 5.06
CA ILE A 383 8.50 -9.26 3.64
C ILE A 383 9.06 -10.67 3.40
N CYS A 384 9.87 -11.19 4.32
CA CYS A 384 10.39 -12.55 4.24
C CYS A 384 9.26 -13.59 4.26
N ALA A 385 8.29 -13.47 5.17
CA ALA A 385 7.12 -14.35 5.24
C ALA A 385 6.30 -14.32 3.94
N ILE A 386 5.97 -13.13 3.43
CA ILE A 386 5.26 -12.95 2.16
C ILE A 386 6.03 -13.62 1.00
N PHE A 387 7.36 -13.45 0.95
CA PHE A 387 8.17 -14.04 -0.11
C PHE A 387 8.24 -15.57 -0.02
N ILE A 388 8.42 -16.13 1.17
CA ILE A 388 8.58 -17.57 1.39
C ILE A 388 7.25 -18.30 1.12
N ASP A 389 6.11 -17.72 1.48
CA ASP A 389 4.80 -18.26 1.12
C ASP A 389 4.49 -18.14 -0.39
N PHE A 390 4.92 -17.06 -1.04
CA PHE A 390 4.87 -16.93 -2.51
C PHE A 390 5.74 -17.98 -3.21
N ALA A 391 6.91 -18.27 -2.66
CA ALA A 391 7.81 -19.32 -3.14
C ALA A 391 7.43 -20.73 -2.68
N GLU A 392 6.32 -20.89 -1.92
CA GLU A 392 5.83 -22.17 -1.39
C GLU A 392 6.89 -22.94 -0.58
N GLY A 393 7.79 -22.23 0.12
CA GLY A 393 8.93 -22.81 0.83
C GLY A 393 10.05 -23.39 -0.07
N LYS A 394 9.85 -23.48 -1.39
CA LYS A 394 10.82 -24.06 -2.35
C LYS A 394 12.08 -23.23 -2.51
N HIS A 395 11.97 -21.92 -2.30
CA HIS A 395 13.08 -20.96 -2.43
C HIS A 395 13.09 -20.01 -1.22
N ILE A 396 13.85 -20.37 -0.20
CA ILE A 396 13.99 -19.59 1.04
C ILE A 396 15.22 -18.68 0.92
N PRO A 397 15.08 -17.34 0.96
CA PRO A 397 16.24 -16.44 0.88
C PRO A 397 17.16 -16.57 2.10
N THR A 398 18.47 -16.67 1.86
CA THR A 398 19.47 -16.73 2.93
C THR A 398 19.49 -15.49 3.82
N ALA A 399 19.02 -14.34 3.32
CA ALA A 399 18.83 -13.09 4.06
C ALA A 399 17.61 -13.11 5.00
N CYS A 400 16.71 -14.08 4.84
CA CYS A 400 15.47 -14.27 5.61
C CYS A 400 15.52 -15.44 6.61
N ASP A 401 16.44 -16.38 6.42
CA ASP A 401 16.64 -17.57 7.27
C ASP A 401 17.72 -17.32 8.34
N CYS A 402 17.32 -17.41 9.60
CA CYS A 402 18.15 -17.27 10.80
C CYS A 402 18.29 -18.58 11.61
N THR A 403 17.84 -19.72 11.10
CA THR A 403 17.76 -21.02 11.81
C THR A 403 19.10 -21.45 12.40
N HIS A 404 20.18 -21.24 11.66
CA HIS A 404 21.53 -21.63 12.05
C HIS A 404 22.39 -20.44 12.53
N ASN A 405 21.80 -19.25 12.68
CA ASN A 405 22.55 -18.07 13.13
C ASN A 405 21.66 -17.04 13.86
N PRO A 406 21.06 -17.40 15.01
CA PRO A 406 20.17 -16.49 15.75
C PRO A 406 20.91 -15.27 16.32
N ASP A 407 22.14 -15.45 16.81
CA ASP A 407 22.83 -14.46 17.66
C ASP A 407 24.13 -13.88 17.10
N ASN A 408 24.72 -14.46 16.04
CA ASN A 408 26.07 -14.07 15.61
C ASN A 408 26.07 -12.84 14.68
N ILE A 409 25.86 -11.67 15.28
CA ILE A 409 26.25 -10.37 14.71
C ILE A 409 27.77 -10.20 14.94
N ASP A 410 28.59 -11.07 14.35
CA ASP A 410 30.04 -10.97 14.48
C ASP A 410 30.55 -9.87 13.52
N ILE A 411 30.75 -8.67 14.08
CA ILE A 411 31.25 -7.52 13.35
C ILE A 411 32.77 -7.67 13.20
N ASN A 412 33.23 -8.48 12.25
CA ASN A 412 34.57 -8.31 11.70
C ASN A 412 34.76 -8.82 10.26
N ASN A 413 35.47 -7.98 9.51
CA ASN A 413 36.06 -8.17 8.18
C ASN A 413 35.12 -8.22 6.95
N SER A 414 35.36 -7.24 6.05
CA SER A 414 35.01 -7.19 4.63
C SER A 414 33.58 -6.80 4.19
N ILE A 415 32.80 -6.15 5.06
CA ILE A 415 31.61 -5.38 4.63
C ILE A 415 31.84 -3.89 4.93
N LYS A 416 31.64 -3.02 3.93
CA LYS A 416 31.59 -1.56 4.14
C LYS A 416 30.25 -1.20 4.81
N ILE A 417 30.27 -1.03 6.13
CA ILE A 417 29.12 -0.54 6.89
C ILE A 417 28.98 0.97 6.62
N TYR A 418 27.89 1.35 5.95
CA TYR A 418 27.54 2.77 5.76
C TYR A 418 26.62 3.22 6.91
N SER A 419 27.23 3.68 8.01
CA SER A 419 26.58 4.03 9.28
C SER A 419 26.02 2.86 10.10
N GLU A 420 26.13 2.98 11.42
CA GLU A 420 25.51 2.07 12.41
C GLU A 420 23.97 2.06 12.29
N ASP A 421 23.38 3.13 11.73
CA ASP A 421 21.94 3.29 11.54
C ASP A 421 21.35 2.53 10.33
N THR A 422 22.16 2.03 9.37
CA THR A 422 21.63 1.36 8.17
C THR A 422 21.80 -0.16 8.19
N SER A 423 20.68 -0.87 8.37
CA SER A 423 20.58 -2.32 8.32
C SER A 423 20.53 -2.84 6.88
N THR A 424 21.45 -2.38 6.02
CA THR A 424 21.51 -2.82 4.63
C THR A 424 22.34 -4.09 4.43
N VAL A 425 21.96 -4.90 3.44
CA VAL A 425 22.65 -6.13 3.04
C VAL A 425 22.71 -6.20 1.51
N GLU A 426 23.86 -6.52 0.93
CA GLU A 426 23.97 -6.80 -0.50
C GLU A 426 23.67 -8.27 -0.80
N ILE A 427 22.75 -8.51 -1.73
CA ILE A 427 22.39 -9.84 -2.24
C ILE A 427 22.73 -9.94 -3.74
N ARG A 428 22.94 -11.16 -4.25
CA ARG A 428 23.28 -11.38 -5.66
C ARG A 428 22.07 -11.18 -6.58
N ASN A 429 22.32 -10.82 -7.84
CA ASN A 429 21.29 -10.70 -8.88
C ASN A 429 21.45 -11.83 -9.92
N LEU A 430 20.73 -12.94 -9.71
CA LEU A 430 20.78 -14.13 -10.58
C LEU A 430 20.29 -13.84 -12.00
N TYR A 431 19.42 -12.82 -12.17
CA TYR A 431 18.85 -12.42 -13.46
C TYR A 431 19.87 -11.68 -14.35
N SER A 432 20.97 -11.19 -13.77
CA SER A 432 22.08 -10.54 -14.47
C SER A 432 23.31 -11.43 -14.60
N ASP A 433 23.64 -12.22 -13.58
CA ASP A 433 24.84 -13.07 -13.55
C ASP A 433 24.58 -14.36 -12.72
N PRO A 434 23.93 -15.40 -13.30
CA PRO A 434 23.58 -16.62 -12.56
C PRO A 434 24.79 -17.47 -12.17
N ASN A 435 25.91 -17.32 -12.90
CA ASN A 435 27.12 -18.12 -12.75
C ASN A 435 28.28 -17.38 -12.05
N TYR A 436 28.00 -16.29 -11.33
CA TYR A 436 29.02 -15.41 -10.75
C TYR A 436 29.89 -16.12 -9.69
N ARG A 437 31.08 -16.57 -10.13
CA ARG A 437 32.21 -16.93 -9.27
C ARG A 437 33.04 -15.67 -9.06
N GLY A 438 33.07 -15.17 -7.83
CA GLY A 438 33.54 -13.82 -7.53
C GLY A 438 35.01 -13.59 -7.88
N ASN A 439 35.27 -12.87 -8.99
CA ASN A 439 36.55 -12.21 -9.25
C ASN A 439 36.40 -11.06 -10.28
N GLY A 440 36.88 -9.88 -9.90
CA GLY A 440 37.30 -8.77 -10.78
C GLY A 440 36.42 -8.34 -11.97
N GLY A 441 35.44 -7.46 -11.75
CA GLY A 441 34.86 -6.67 -12.86
C GLY A 441 33.80 -5.65 -12.43
N ARG A 442 33.92 -4.39 -12.87
CA ARG A 442 32.94 -3.31 -12.62
C ARG A 442 31.65 -3.61 -13.41
N LEU A 443 30.51 -3.85 -12.77
CA LEU A 443 29.63 -2.94 -12.02
C LEU A 443 28.69 -2.08 -12.89
N TYR A 444 27.66 -2.75 -13.43
CA TYR A 444 26.28 -2.25 -13.28
C TYR A 444 25.39 -3.42 -12.78
N SER A 445 24.91 -3.30 -11.54
CA SER A 445 23.94 -4.15 -10.82
C SER A 445 24.10 -5.69 -10.84
N ARG A 446 25.30 -6.20 -10.49
CA ARG A 446 25.49 -7.62 -10.10
C ARG A 446 24.86 -7.97 -8.73
N THR A 447 24.60 -6.96 -7.92
CA THR A 447 23.96 -7.09 -6.59
C THR A 447 22.75 -6.17 -6.48
N PHE A 448 21.91 -6.44 -5.49
CA PHE A 448 20.87 -5.56 -4.97
C PHE A 448 21.16 -5.23 -3.51
N THR A 449 20.87 -4.01 -3.10
CA THR A 449 20.87 -3.63 -1.68
C THR A 449 19.47 -3.86 -1.10
N LEU A 450 19.35 -4.76 -0.13
CA LEU A 450 18.24 -4.83 0.82
C LEU A 450 18.48 -3.88 1.99
N GLY A 451 17.42 -3.54 2.72
CA GLY A 451 17.46 -2.59 3.83
C GLY A 451 16.90 -1.23 3.48
N TYR A 452 16.39 -0.53 4.50
CA TYR A 452 15.70 0.74 4.35
C TYR A 452 16.69 1.86 4.02
N ASP A 453 16.49 2.50 2.86
CA ASP A 453 17.26 3.65 2.42
C ASP A 453 16.45 4.90 2.74
N ARG A 454 16.89 5.70 3.72
CA ARG A 454 16.11 6.85 4.19
C ARG A 454 15.91 7.92 3.11
N GLU A 455 16.87 8.13 2.21
CA GLU A 455 16.75 9.16 1.19
C GLU A 455 15.79 8.72 0.07
N ARG A 456 15.88 7.46 -0.34
CA ARG A 456 15.04 6.89 -1.39
C ARG A 456 13.64 6.51 -0.92
N ASP A 457 13.51 5.92 0.26
CA ASP A 457 12.28 5.28 0.75
C ASP A 457 11.42 6.21 1.63
N SER A 458 11.81 7.48 1.74
CA SER A 458 11.04 8.56 2.36
C SER A 458 10.09 9.28 1.38
N HIS A 459 10.25 9.11 0.06
CA HIS A 459 9.69 10.03 -0.94
C HIS A 459 10.09 11.50 -0.70
N GLY A 460 11.26 11.74 -0.08
CA GLY A 460 11.74 13.08 0.26
C GLY A 460 11.09 13.73 1.48
N VAL A 461 10.25 13.03 2.26
CA VAL A 461 9.80 13.57 3.55
C VAL A 461 10.97 13.67 4.53
N LYS A 462 11.02 14.74 5.31
CA LYS A 462 12.06 14.96 6.33
C LYS A 462 11.74 14.16 7.58
N HIS A 463 10.47 14.10 7.95
CA HIS A 463 9.98 13.46 9.17
C HIS A 463 9.28 12.13 8.88
N HIS A 464 9.81 11.04 9.43
CA HIS A 464 9.18 9.72 9.39
C HIS A 464 8.28 9.56 10.61
N GLY A 465 7.05 9.05 10.42
CA GLY A 465 6.06 9.04 11.49
C GLY A 465 6.46 8.26 12.74
N SER A 466 7.22 7.18 12.64
CA SER A 466 7.71 6.41 13.81
C SER A 466 8.76 7.19 14.62
N SER A 467 9.75 7.78 13.93
CA SER A 467 10.79 8.59 14.56
C SER A 467 10.24 9.89 15.16
N PHE A 468 9.19 10.46 14.57
CA PHE A 468 8.51 11.64 15.09
C PHE A 468 7.53 11.30 16.23
N ALA A 469 6.78 10.20 16.13
CA ALA A 469 5.82 9.77 17.15
C ALA A 469 6.47 9.49 18.51
N SER A 470 7.66 8.89 18.48
CA SER A 470 8.45 8.59 19.68
C SER A 470 9.01 9.85 20.36
N LYS A 471 9.52 10.82 19.59
CA LYS A 471 10.30 11.97 20.11
C LYS A 471 9.54 13.30 20.22
N ASN A 472 8.59 13.58 19.32
CA ASN A 472 8.10 14.94 19.09
C ASN A 472 6.58 15.11 19.30
N LEU A 473 5.79 14.03 19.38
CA LEU A 473 4.35 14.15 19.65
C LEU A 473 4.05 14.45 21.11
N THR A 474 3.15 15.40 21.33
CA THR A 474 2.60 15.71 22.67
C THR A 474 1.66 14.62 23.17
N SER A 475 1.46 14.53 24.49
CA SER A 475 0.49 13.60 25.08
C SER A 475 -0.94 13.83 24.58
N HIS A 476 -1.29 15.09 24.28
CA HIS A 476 -2.59 15.45 23.71
C HIS A 476 -2.76 14.88 22.29
N GLN A 477 -1.78 15.09 21.41
CA GLN A 477 -1.79 14.54 20.05
C GLN A 477 -1.85 13.00 20.06
N LYS A 478 -1.07 12.34 20.92
CA LYS A 478 -1.11 10.88 21.10
C LYS A 478 -2.50 10.40 21.53
N ASN A 479 -3.10 11.08 22.50
CA ASN A 479 -4.44 10.76 22.99
C ASN A 479 -5.53 10.94 21.92
N LEU A 480 -5.54 12.07 21.18
CA LEU A 480 -6.45 12.28 20.04
C LEU A 480 -6.32 11.17 19.00
N ILE A 481 -5.08 10.81 18.63
CA ILE A 481 -4.84 9.77 17.64
C ILE A 481 -5.35 8.41 18.13
N GLN A 482 -4.91 7.96 19.31
CA GLN A 482 -5.22 6.61 19.81
C GLN A 482 -6.69 6.42 20.19
N THR A 483 -7.31 7.40 20.86
CA THR A 483 -8.62 7.21 21.49
C THR A 483 -9.80 7.67 20.63
N VAL A 484 -9.56 8.61 19.69
CA VAL A 484 -10.60 9.24 18.88
C VAL A 484 -10.45 8.92 17.39
N ILE A 485 -9.26 9.10 16.81
CA ILE A 485 -9.06 9.00 15.35
C ILE A 485 -8.79 7.55 14.90
N ARG A 486 -8.13 6.73 15.72
CA ARG A 486 -7.61 5.40 15.33
C ARG A 486 -8.11 4.27 16.25
N LYS A 487 -9.30 4.43 16.80
CA LYS A 487 -9.84 3.53 17.82
C LYS A 487 -9.98 2.09 17.30
N ARG A 488 -10.50 1.89 16.07
CA ARG A 488 -10.57 0.55 15.45
C ARG A 488 -9.20 0.11 14.98
N ASP A 489 -8.39 1.03 14.44
CA ASP A 489 -7.06 0.69 13.91
C ASP A 489 -6.10 0.22 15.02
N ALA A 490 -6.24 0.70 16.26
CA ALA A 490 -5.51 0.16 17.41
C ALA A 490 -5.90 -1.28 17.76
N VAL A 491 -7.19 -1.62 17.63
CA VAL A 491 -7.67 -3.00 17.79
C VAL A 491 -7.15 -3.87 16.65
N LEU A 492 -7.35 -3.44 15.39
CA LEU A 492 -6.85 -4.12 14.20
C LEU A 492 -5.35 -4.41 14.32
N TYR A 493 -4.54 -3.42 14.70
CA TYR A 493 -3.09 -3.57 14.82
C TYR A 493 -2.72 -4.68 15.83
N ASN A 494 -3.38 -4.73 16.99
CA ASN A 494 -3.15 -5.77 17.98
C ASN A 494 -3.60 -7.17 17.52
N VAL A 495 -4.78 -7.30 16.87
CA VAL A 495 -5.24 -8.60 16.32
C VAL A 495 -4.31 -9.07 15.20
N SER A 496 -3.96 -8.17 14.28
CA SER A 496 -3.07 -8.44 13.14
C SER A 496 -1.72 -8.96 13.60
N ARG A 497 -1.16 -8.43 14.69
CA ARG A 497 0.10 -8.93 15.24
C ARG A 497 -0.01 -10.32 15.86
N ALA A 498 -1.11 -10.63 16.55
CA ALA A 498 -1.35 -11.99 17.04
C ALA A 498 -1.44 -12.98 15.88
N VAL A 499 -2.18 -12.61 14.82
CA VAL A 499 -2.31 -13.42 13.60
C VAL A 499 -0.97 -13.55 12.87
N PHE A 500 -0.16 -12.47 12.81
CA PHE A 500 1.16 -12.51 12.19
C PHE A 500 2.13 -13.43 12.92
N ASP A 501 2.21 -13.34 14.25
CA ASP A 501 3.08 -14.18 15.05
C ASP A 501 2.69 -15.66 14.93
N GLU A 502 1.39 -15.96 14.85
CA GLU A 502 0.88 -17.30 14.57
C GLU A 502 1.22 -17.77 13.14
N GLN A 503 1.01 -16.94 12.12
CA GLN A 503 1.35 -17.26 10.72
C GLN A 503 2.85 -17.49 10.53
N VAL A 504 3.68 -16.73 11.23
CA VAL A 504 5.13 -16.92 11.31
C VAL A 504 5.45 -18.24 12.00
N ARG A 505 4.82 -18.55 13.14
CA ARG A 505 5.05 -19.81 13.89
C ARG A 505 4.68 -21.04 13.05
N GLU A 506 3.55 -20.99 12.33
CA GLU A 506 3.14 -22.03 11.38
C GLU A 506 4.16 -22.19 10.25
N MET A 507 4.55 -21.08 9.60
CA MET A 507 5.54 -21.09 8.51
C MET A 507 6.93 -21.60 8.93
N GLU A 508 7.38 -21.23 10.13
CA GLU A 508 8.63 -21.69 10.72
C GLU A 508 8.60 -23.20 11.00
N ALA A 509 7.45 -23.74 11.42
CA ALA A 509 7.26 -25.17 11.62
C ALA A 509 7.17 -25.94 10.28
N ASP A 510 6.35 -25.46 9.35
CA ASP A 510 6.09 -26.09 8.04
C ASP A 510 7.36 -26.23 7.19
N TYR A 511 8.24 -25.21 7.23
CA TYR A 511 9.47 -25.17 6.43
C TYR A 511 10.75 -25.42 7.22
N GLY A 512 10.65 -25.65 8.53
CA GLY A 512 11.80 -25.94 9.40
C GLY A 512 12.80 -24.78 9.52
N ILE A 513 12.31 -23.54 9.56
CA ILE A 513 13.13 -22.31 9.57
C ILE A 513 12.90 -21.43 10.80
N LYS A 514 13.75 -20.40 10.96
CA LYS A 514 13.50 -19.22 11.80
C LYS A 514 13.56 -17.96 10.93
N LEU A 515 12.50 -17.16 10.93
CA LEU A 515 12.41 -15.94 10.15
C LEU A 515 13.14 -14.78 10.85
N CYS A 516 14.04 -14.13 10.12
CA CYS A 516 14.81 -13.03 10.68
C CYS A 516 13.99 -11.74 10.84
N ASP A 517 14.11 -11.07 12.00
CA ASP A 517 13.55 -9.72 12.24
C ASP A 517 14.34 -8.61 11.52
N ARG A 518 15.57 -8.91 11.09
CA ARG A 518 16.50 -8.02 10.38
C ARG A 518 17.21 -8.84 9.29
N TRP A 519 17.71 -8.20 8.24
CA TRP A 519 18.38 -8.91 7.16
C TRP A 519 19.61 -9.67 7.67
N ASN A 520 19.67 -10.98 7.43
CA ASN A 520 20.79 -11.80 7.89
C ASN A 520 22.09 -11.38 7.19
N ARG A 521 23.07 -10.91 7.97
CA ARG A 521 24.42 -10.56 7.51
C ARG A 521 25.30 -11.81 7.46
N LYS A 522 24.94 -12.81 6.66
CA LYS A 522 25.86 -13.93 6.35
C LYS A 522 27.05 -13.39 5.55
N THR A 523 28.21 -13.33 6.19
CA THR A 523 29.52 -13.25 5.51
C THR A 523 29.67 -14.47 4.61
N ASN A 524 29.96 -14.27 3.31
CA ASN A 524 30.37 -15.36 2.41
C ASN A 524 31.87 -15.62 2.59
#